data_AF-A0A9E3XFS3-F1
#
_entry.id   AF-A0A9E3XFS3-F1
#
_cell.length_a   1.000
_cell.length_b   1.000
_cell.length_c   1.000
_cell.angle_alpha   90.00
_cell.angle_beta   90.00
_cell.angle_gamma   90.00
#
_symmetry.space_group_name_H-M   'P 1'
#
loop_
_entity.id
_entity.type
_entity.pdbx_description
1 polymer ?
#
loop_
_entity_poly.entity_id
_entity_poly.type
_entity_poly.pdbx_seq_one_letter_code
_entity_poly.pdbx_strand_id
1 'polypeptide(L)'
;NELTRELYQRYFGPAFAIHPLYAHNWCRIPHYYYNFYVYKYATGFSAATALAQRILAGDEAARDAYLTFLSRGSSDYSIQLLKDAGVDMTQPGPIEATTHLLDRLLDEMEGLMNAEFGVRNSE
;
A
#
# COMPACT_ATOMS: atom_id res chain seq x y z
N ASN A 1 -5.11 21.14 13.55
CA ASN A 1 -6.08 20.15 14.08
C ASN A 1 -7.25 19.93 13.13
N GLU A 2 -7.87 21.00 12.60
CA GLU A 2 -9.01 20.86 11.67
C GLU A 2 -8.68 20.07 10.41
N LEU A 3 -7.61 20.43 9.69
CA LEU A 3 -7.14 19.67 8.52
C LEU A 3 -6.87 18.19 8.84
N THR A 4 -6.26 17.89 9.99
CA THR A 4 -6.01 16.50 10.42
C THR A 4 -7.32 15.73 10.61
N ARG A 5 -8.33 16.37 11.21
CA ARG A 5 -9.67 15.77 11.38
C ARG A 5 -10.34 15.52 10.03
N GLU A 6 -10.27 16.48 9.11
CA GLU A 6 -10.83 16.34 7.75
C GLU A 6 -10.17 15.19 6.99
N LEU A 7 -8.83 15.08 7.07
CA LEU A 7 -8.11 13.97 6.45
C LEU A 7 -8.52 12.62 7.08
N TYR A 8 -8.60 12.52 8.40
CA TYR A 8 -9.11 11.30 9.03
C TYR A 8 -10.50 10.93 8.54
N GLN A 9 -11.42 11.89 8.50
CA GLN A 9 -12.78 11.64 8.02
C GLN A 9 -12.82 11.18 6.56
N ARG A 10 -11.99 11.79 5.71
CA ARG A 10 -11.89 11.45 4.28
C ARG A 10 -11.34 10.04 4.05
N TYR A 11 -10.29 9.64 4.77
CA TYR A 11 -9.62 8.36 4.54
C TYR A 11 -10.29 7.18 5.25
N PHE A 12 -10.90 7.41 6.42
CA PHE A 12 -11.56 6.34 7.18
C PHE A 12 -13.06 6.21 6.90
N GLY A 13 -13.68 7.22 6.29
CA GLY A 13 -15.11 7.18 5.93
C GLY A 13 -16.06 7.41 7.11
N PRO A 14 -17.38 7.45 6.83
CA PRO A 14 -18.40 7.85 7.82
C PRO A 14 -18.60 6.86 8.97
N ALA A 15 -18.21 5.59 8.79
CA ALA A 15 -18.28 4.56 9.83
C ALA A 15 -17.27 4.78 10.97
N PHE A 16 -16.24 5.60 10.76
CA PHE A 16 -15.20 5.84 11.75
C PHE A 16 -15.52 7.04 12.64
N ALA A 17 -15.78 6.79 13.92
CA ALA A 17 -16.00 7.84 14.92
C ALA A 17 -14.66 8.49 15.35
N ILE A 18 -14.49 9.79 15.05
CA ILE A 18 -13.27 10.52 15.41
C ILE A 18 -13.38 11.06 16.84
N HIS A 19 -12.57 10.51 17.75
CA HIS A 19 -12.44 11.06 19.10
C HIS A 19 -11.86 12.49 19.07
N PRO A 20 -12.31 13.44 19.91
CA PRO A 20 -11.83 14.83 19.87
C PRO A 20 -10.31 14.98 19.90
N LEU A 21 -9.63 14.15 20.70
CA LEU A 21 -8.16 14.18 20.80
C LEU A 21 -7.43 13.67 19.55
N TYR A 22 -8.08 12.90 18.67
CA TYR A 22 -7.45 12.40 17.44
C TYR A 22 -7.07 13.52 16.47
N ALA A 23 -7.76 14.67 16.52
CA ALA A 23 -7.41 15.84 15.71
C ALA A 23 -6.02 16.42 16.05
N HIS A 24 -5.42 16.02 17.18
CA HIS A 24 -4.08 16.40 17.62
C HIS A 24 -3.01 15.36 17.27
N ASN A 25 -3.37 14.22 16.68
CA ASN A 25 -2.42 13.13 16.44
C ASN A 25 -1.24 13.52 15.54
N TRP A 26 -1.36 14.56 14.73
CA TRP A 26 -0.26 15.02 13.90
C TRP A 26 0.96 15.45 14.73
N CYS A 27 0.79 15.97 15.95
CA CYS A 27 1.91 16.48 16.75
C CYS A 27 2.78 15.38 17.38
N ARG A 28 2.28 14.13 17.42
CA ARG A 28 2.99 12.99 18.00
C ARG A 28 3.72 12.12 16.98
N ILE A 29 3.62 12.41 15.68
CA ILE A 29 4.20 11.57 14.62
C ILE A 29 5.63 12.05 14.34
N PRO A 30 6.68 11.29 14.72
CA PRO A 30 8.06 11.76 14.58
C PRO A 30 8.47 11.98 13.12
N HIS A 31 7.94 11.17 12.20
CA HIS A 31 8.25 11.27 10.76
C HIS A 31 7.79 12.58 10.11
N TYR A 32 6.95 13.40 10.77
CA TYR A 32 6.59 14.73 10.26
C TYR A 32 7.71 15.76 10.45
N TYR A 33 8.70 15.45 11.29
CA TYR A 33 9.92 16.25 11.44
C TYR A 33 11.03 15.82 10.46
N TYR A 34 10.72 14.92 9.52
CA TYR A 34 11.61 14.46 8.46
C TYR A 34 11.17 15.08 7.13
N ASN A 35 12.11 15.26 6.20
CA ASN A 35 11.80 15.88 4.92
C ASN A 35 11.12 14.90 3.95
N PHE A 36 9.78 14.98 3.84
CA PHE A 36 8.97 14.21 2.89
C PHE A 36 9.28 12.71 2.89
N TYR A 37 9.36 12.09 4.07
CA TYR A 37 9.81 10.70 4.18
C TYR A 37 8.68 9.68 3.99
N VAL A 38 7.51 9.94 4.58
CA VAL A 38 6.45 8.93 4.78
C VAL A 38 5.86 8.35 3.50
N TYR A 39 5.89 9.08 2.38
CA TYR A 39 5.33 8.59 1.12
C TYR A 39 6.06 7.33 0.62
N LYS A 40 7.33 7.15 1.02
CA LYS A 40 8.16 6.01 0.64
C LYS A 40 7.59 4.68 1.11
N TYR A 41 6.82 4.66 2.20
CA TYR A 41 6.16 3.45 2.66
C TYR A 41 5.08 2.99 1.68
N ALA A 42 4.22 3.91 1.25
CA ALA A 42 3.15 3.59 0.31
C ALA A 42 3.72 3.17 -1.06
N THR A 43 4.69 3.92 -1.59
CA THR A 43 5.32 3.59 -2.87
C THR A 43 6.18 2.33 -2.80
N GLY A 44 6.90 2.11 -1.70
CA GLY A 44 7.69 0.89 -1.49
C GLY A 44 6.82 -0.36 -1.38
N PHE A 45 5.70 -0.28 -0.65
CA PHE A 45 4.74 -1.38 -0.56
C PHE A 45 4.07 -1.69 -1.90
N SER A 46 3.74 -0.63 -2.66
CA SER A 46 3.19 -0.74 -4.01
C SER A 46 4.17 -1.43 -4.97
N ALA A 47 5.44 -1.02 -4.94
CA ALA A 47 6.49 -1.64 -5.73
C ALA A 47 6.69 -3.13 -5.36
N ALA A 48 6.74 -3.44 -4.07
CA ALA A 48 6.88 -4.81 -3.58
C ALA A 48 5.71 -5.69 -4.00
N THR A 49 4.49 -5.18 -3.94
CA THR A 49 3.28 -5.89 -4.38
C THR A 49 3.35 -6.21 -5.87
N ALA A 50 3.68 -5.23 -6.70
CA ALA A 50 3.80 -5.40 -8.15
C ALA A 50 4.89 -6.40 -8.55
N LEU A 51 6.05 -6.36 -7.88
CA LEU A 51 7.13 -7.34 -8.08
C LEU A 51 6.68 -8.75 -7.67
N ALA A 52 6.10 -8.89 -6.48
CA ALA A 52 5.72 -10.18 -5.93
C ALA A 52 4.63 -10.87 -6.75
N GLN A 53 3.61 -10.14 -7.23
CA GLN A 53 2.52 -10.71 -8.02
C GLN A 53 3.03 -11.38 -9.30
N ARG A 54 3.99 -10.76 -10.00
CA ARG A 54 4.57 -11.34 -11.22
C ARG A 54 5.35 -12.62 -10.92
N ILE A 55 6.15 -12.62 -9.86
CA ILE A 55 6.92 -13.79 -9.43
C ILE A 55 5.98 -14.94 -9.04
N LEU A 56 4.94 -14.65 -8.26
CA LEU A 56 3.95 -15.65 -7.81
C LEU A 56 3.09 -16.19 -8.96
N ALA A 57 2.92 -15.43 -10.04
CA ALA A 57 2.27 -15.87 -11.26
C ALA A 57 3.15 -16.79 -12.14
N GLY A 58 4.39 -17.06 -11.74
CA GLY A 58 5.32 -17.92 -12.47
C GLY A 58 6.11 -17.24 -13.59
N ASP A 59 6.18 -15.90 -13.61
CA ASP A 59 7.01 -15.16 -14.57
C ASP A 59 8.50 -15.30 -14.20
N GLU A 60 9.19 -16.24 -14.86
CA GLU A 60 10.63 -16.47 -14.65
C GLU A 60 11.48 -15.24 -14.97
N ALA A 61 11.08 -14.44 -15.96
CA ALA A 61 11.78 -13.21 -16.30
C ALA A 61 11.63 -12.15 -15.19
N ALA A 62 10.45 -12.07 -14.55
CA ALA A 62 10.27 -11.21 -13.37
C ALA A 62 11.11 -11.67 -12.18
N ARG A 63 11.25 -12.98 -11.95
CA ARG A 63 12.14 -13.53 -10.93
C ARG A 63 13.58 -13.10 -11.18
N ASP A 64 14.08 -13.27 -12.41
CA ASP A 64 15.47 -12.94 -12.75
C ASP A 64 15.73 -11.44 -12.69
N ALA A 65 14.76 -10.62 -13.11
CA ALA A 65 14.79 -9.17 -12.95
C ALA A 65 14.84 -8.75 -11.48
N TYR A 66 14.07 -9.40 -10.60
CA TYR A 66 14.10 -9.16 -9.15
C TYR A 66 15.43 -9.56 -8.51
N LEU A 67 16.01 -10.71 -8.89
CA LEU A 67 17.35 -11.10 -8.42
C LEU A 67 18.43 -10.12 -8.87
N THR A 68 18.32 -9.60 -10.10
CA THR A 68 19.18 -8.53 -10.60
C THR A 68 19.00 -7.24 -9.82
N PHE A 69 17.77 -6.86 -9.50
CA PHE A 69 17.48 -5.69 -8.65
C PHE A 69 18.16 -5.82 -7.27
N LEU A 70 18.07 -6.98 -6.63
CA LEU A 70 18.71 -7.23 -5.33
C LEU A 70 20.24 -7.15 -5.41
N SER A 71 20.86 -7.69 -6.46
CA SER A 71 22.32 -7.67 -6.61
C SER A 71 22.90 -6.27 -6.85
N ARG A 72 22.07 -5.34 -7.36
CA ARG A 72 22.47 -3.96 -7.64
C ARG A 72 22.58 -3.08 -6.40
N GLY A 73 21.95 -3.43 -5.27
CA GLY A 73 21.96 -2.59 -4.06
C GLY A 73 21.60 -1.12 -4.34
N SER A 74 22.30 -0.19 -3.69
CA SER A 74 22.11 1.26 -3.88
C SER A 74 22.96 1.85 -5.03
N SER A 75 23.22 1.09 -6.09
CA SER A 75 24.11 1.51 -7.19
C SER A 75 23.52 2.59 -8.10
N ASP A 76 22.22 2.87 -8.01
CA ASP A 76 21.51 3.84 -8.87
C ASP A 76 20.28 4.41 -8.14
N TYR A 77 19.57 5.34 -8.78
CA TYR A 77 18.32 5.87 -8.29
C TYR A 77 17.26 4.77 -8.15
N SER A 78 16.58 4.74 -7.00
CA SER A 78 15.57 3.70 -6.70
C SER A 78 14.48 3.58 -7.76
N ILE A 79 14.05 4.71 -8.36
CA ILE A 79 13.05 4.71 -9.43
C ILE A 79 13.56 4.01 -10.70
N GLN A 80 14.85 4.15 -11.02
CA GLN A 80 15.46 3.49 -12.17
C GLN A 80 15.68 2.00 -11.88
N LEU A 81 16.16 1.65 -10.69
CA LEU A 81 16.31 0.26 -10.25
C LEU A 81 14.99 -0.52 -10.32
N LEU A 82 13.90 0.09 -9.84
CA LEU A 82 12.56 -0.51 -9.92
C LEU A 82 12.06 -0.62 -11.36
N LYS A 83 12.31 0.39 -12.19
CA LYS A 83 11.93 0.37 -13.60
C LYS A 83 12.64 -0.76 -14.36
N ASP A 84 13.93 -0.95 -14.10
CA ASP A 84 14.72 -2.04 -14.67
C ASP A 84 14.24 -3.42 -14.16
N ALA A 85 13.70 -3.48 -12.94
CA ALA A 85 13.03 -4.67 -12.40
C ALA A 85 11.61 -4.88 -12.97
N GLY A 86 11.16 -4.01 -13.88
CA GLY A 86 9.86 -4.08 -14.53
C GLY A 86 8.71 -3.42 -13.77
N VAL A 87 9.01 -2.48 -12.86
CA VAL A 87 8.02 -1.68 -12.11
C VAL A 87 8.30 -0.19 -12.30
N ASP A 88 7.53 0.46 -13.17
CA ASP A 88 7.63 1.90 -13.40
C ASP A 88 6.78 2.68 -12.38
N MET A 89 7.44 3.28 -11.39
CA MET A 89 6.80 4.06 -10.33
C MET A 89 6.27 5.44 -10.78
N THR A 90 6.45 5.81 -12.06
CA THR A 90 5.83 7.03 -12.64
C THR A 90 4.41 6.78 -13.15
N GLN A 91 3.99 5.51 -13.21
CA GLN A 91 2.67 5.08 -13.67
C GLN A 91 1.78 4.72 -12.47
N PRO A 92 0.44 4.75 -12.61
CA PRO A 92 -0.47 4.39 -11.54
C PRO A 92 -0.46 2.89 -11.21
N GLY A 93 -0.08 2.05 -12.18
CA GLY A 93 -0.17 0.58 -12.10
C GLY A 93 0.37 -0.06 -10.82
N PRO A 94 1.54 0.33 -10.25
CA PRO A 94 2.02 -0.25 -9.00
C PRO A 94 1.08 0.00 -7.81
N ILE A 95 0.44 1.18 -7.74
CA ILE A 95 -0.51 1.50 -6.67
C ILE A 95 -1.81 0.72 -6.88
N GLU A 96 -2.30 0.66 -8.12
CA GLU A 96 -3.50 -0.12 -8.50
C GLU A 96 -3.34 -1.61 -8.18
N ALA A 97 -2.15 -2.18 -8.41
CA ALA A 97 -1.84 -3.57 -8.07
C ALA A 97 -2.01 -3.85 -6.56
N THR A 98 -1.66 -2.89 -5.70
CA THR A 98 -1.88 -2.98 -4.26
C THR A 98 -3.34 -2.83 -3.88
N THR A 99 -4.07 -1.89 -4.46
CA THR A 99 -5.50 -1.73 -4.15
C THR A 99 -6.29 -2.96 -4.59
N HIS A 100 -6.02 -3.51 -5.78
CA HIS A 100 -6.66 -4.75 -6.23
C HIS A 100 -6.30 -5.96 -5.36
N LEU A 101 -5.08 -6.01 -4.80
CA LEU A 101 -4.73 -7.05 -3.83
C LEU A 101 -5.56 -6.90 -2.56
N LEU A 102 -5.70 -5.68 -2.04
CA LEU A 102 -6.51 -5.41 -0.87
C LEU A 102 -7.97 -5.80 -1.11
N ASP A 103 -8.57 -5.39 -2.23
CA ASP A 103 -9.96 -5.70 -2.59
C ASP A 103 -10.19 -7.21 -2.60
N ARG A 104 -9.32 -7.99 -3.26
CA ARG A 104 -9.44 -9.46 -3.27
C ARG A 104 -9.34 -10.09 -1.88
N LEU A 105 -8.46 -9.58 -1.02
CA LEU A 105 -8.30 -10.10 0.33
C LEU A 105 -9.51 -9.75 1.22
N LEU A 106 -10.13 -8.59 1.00
CA LEU A 106 -11.38 -8.21 1.67
C LEU A 106 -12.53 -9.10 1.23
N ASP A 107 -12.70 -9.32 -0.08
CA ASP A 107 -13.72 -10.22 -0.63
C ASP A 107 -13.57 -11.65 -0.07
N GLU A 108 -12.33 -12.15 0.01
CA GLU A 108 -12.04 -13.47 0.57
C GLU A 108 -12.40 -13.53 2.06
N MET A 109 -12.02 -12.51 2.83
CA MET A 109 -12.35 -12.41 4.25
C MET A 109 -13.87 -12.37 4.48
N GLU A 110 -14.61 -11.56 3.72
CA GLU A 110 -16.08 -11.47 3.81
C GLU A 110 -16.74 -12.80 3.45
N GLY A 111 -16.24 -13.47 2.40
CA GLY A 111 -16.71 -14.81 2.01
C GLY A 111 -16.56 -15.83 3.12
N LEU A 112 -15.39 -15.86 3.78
CA LEU A 112 -15.11 -16.76 4.90
C LEU A 112 -15.99 -16.42 6.13
N MET A 113 -16.13 -15.14 6.46
CA MET A 113 -16.97 -14.70 7.59
C MET A 113 -18.45 -15.09 7.39
N ASN A 114 -18.96 -14.94 6.16
CA ASN A 114 -20.34 -15.30 5.82
C ASN A 114 -20.56 -16.82 5.88
N ALA A 115 -19.58 -17.61 5.42
CA ALA A 115 -19.64 -19.06 5.46
C ALA A 115 -19.60 -19.61 6.90
N GLU A 116 -18.77 -19.03 7.78
CA GLU A 116 -18.58 -19.51 9.16
C GLU A 116 -19.64 -18.99 10.14
N PHE A 117 -20.05 -17.72 10.02
CA PHE A 117 -20.86 -17.05 11.04
C PHE A 117 -22.25 -16.62 10.55
N GLY A 118 -22.57 -16.81 9.27
CA GLY A 118 -23.89 -16.46 8.73
C GLY A 118 -24.26 -14.99 8.95
N VAL A 119 -23.27 -14.10 8.89
CA VAL A 119 -23.48 -12.65 9.05
C VAL A 119 -24.38 -12.19 7.92
N ARG A 120 -25.64 -11.91 8.23
CA ARG A 120 -26.52 -11.22 7.29
C ARG A 120 -26.02 -9.79 7.24
N ASN A 121 -25.52 -9.35 6.08
CA ASN A 121 -25.24 -7.96 5.82
C ASN A 121 -26.48 -7.15 6.25
N SER A 122 -26.34 -6.38 7.34
CA SER A 122 -27.34 -5.40 7.73
C SER A 122 -27.20 -4.23 6.77
N GLU A 123 -28.20 -4.07 5.91
CA GLU A 123 -28.48 -2.82 5.19
C GLU A 123 -28.51 -1.60 6.12
#